data_AF-A0A5N5T7C2-F1
#
_entry.id   AF-A0A5N5T7C2-F1
#
_cell.length_a   1.000
_cell.length_b   1.000
_cell.length_c   1.000
_cell.angle_alpha   90.00
_cell.angle_beta   90.00
_cell.angle_gamma   90.00
#
_symmetry.space_group_name_H-M   'P 1'
#
loop_
_entity.id
_entity.type
_entity.pdbx_description
1 polymer ?
#
loop_
_entity_poly.entity_id
_entity_poly.type
_entity_poly.pdbx_seq_one_letter_code
_entity_poly.pdbx_strand_id
1 'polypeptide(L)'
;MKLGNEFIVQFCDAVCILSTCTCLGQLMVCNSDEILEKLLSILNCILIHLPENSSVVEQILLNTPGNLCSTLGKLVNHQSAKICAAACILIGHSAKVSCQYMSSLQENHSIISDLINFETCPNIEIQKAASFAFVK
;
A
#
# COMPACT_ATOMS: atom_id res chain seq x y z
N MET A 1 -13.84 -6.30 8.42
CA MET A 1 -13.82 -5.82 9.82
C MET A 1 -13.82 -4.31 9.77
N LYS A 2 -14.87 -3.62 10.24
CA LYS A 2 -14.84 -2.15 10.34
C LYS A 2 -14.02 -1.83 11.59
N LEU A 3 -12.75 -1.46 11.41
CA LEU A 3 -11.96 -0.89 12.48
C LEU A 3 -12.52 0.50 12.75
N GLY A 4 -12.91 0.78 13.99
CA GLY A 4 -13.35 2.13 14.37
C GLY A 4 -12.19 3.11 14.19
N ASN A 5 -12.50 4.36 13.83
CA ASN A 5 -11.47 5.39 13.66
C ASN A 5 -10.57 5.53 14.90
N GLU A 6 -11.13 5.35 16.10
CA GLU A 6 -10.37 5.34 17.37
C GLU A 6 -9.25 4.29 17.38
N PHE A 7 -9.49 3.09 16.88
CA PHE A 7 -8.45 2.06 16.78
C PHE A 7 -7.35 2.51 15.83
N ILE A 8 -7.71 3.08 14.67
CA ILE A 8 -6.74 3.48 13.65
C ILE A 8 -5.87 4.64 14.17
N VAL A 9 -6.47 5.60 14.89
CA VAL A 9 -5.72 6.66 15.58
C VAL A 9 -4.73 6.06 16.59
N GLN A 10 -5.20 5.19 17.49
CA GLN A 10 -4.35 4.55 18.50
C GLN A 10 -3.24 3.71 17.86
N PHE A 11 -3.51 3.05 16.74
CA PHE A 11 -2.50 2.32 15.98
C PHE A 11 -1.43 3.28 15.44
N CYS A 12 -1.82 4.36 14.77
CA CYS A 12 -0.87 5.36 14.27
C CYS A 12 -0.03 5.97 15.39
N ASP A 13 -0.66 6.33 16.52
CA ASP A 13 0.02 6.85 17.70
C ASP A 13 1.03 5.85 18.24
N ALA A 14 0.64 4.57 18.37
CA ALA A 14 1.54 3.52 18.83
C ALA A 14 2.73 3.32 17.88
N VAL A 15 2.50 3.37 16.57
CA VAL A 15 3.58 3.26 15.56
C VAL A 15 4.59 4.40 15.72
N CYS A 16 4.10 5.63 15.93
CA CYS A 16 4.94 6.80 16.15
C CYS A 16 5.71 6.72 17.48
N ILE A 17 5.02 6.44 18.59
CA ILE A 17 5.59 6.40 19.95
C ILE A 17 6.65 5.30 20.04
N LEU A 18 6.37 4.13 19.49
CA LEU A 18 7.26 2.97 19.54
C LEU A 18 8.28 2.96 18.39
N SER A 19 8.21 3.92 17.46
CA SER A 19 9.09 4.01 16.28
C SER A 19 9.13 2.71 15.47
N THR A 20 7.97 2.07 15.25
CA THR A 20 7.89 0.72 14.65
C THR A 20 7.75 0.72 13.13
N CYS A 21 7.92 1.86 12.46
CA CYS A 21 7.80 1.96 10.99
C CYS A 21 8.68 0.94 10.26
N THR A 22 9.93 0.75 10.71
CA THR A 22 10.85 -0.24 10.13
C THR A 22 10.38 -1.68 10.37
N CYS A 23 9.84 -1.99 11.55
CA CYS A 23 9.30 -3.33 11.85
C CYS A 23 8.09 -3.64 10.95
N LEU A 24 7.17 -2.68 10.78
CA LEU A 24 6.04 -2.82 9.87
C LEU A 24 6.48 -2.89 8.40
N GLY A 25 7.50 -2.14 8.01
CA GLY A 25 8.12 -2.25 6.69
C GLY A 25 8.68 -3.64 6.42
N GLN A 26 9.28 -4.30 7.42
CA GLN A 26 9.76 -5.69 7.28
C GLN A 26 8.63 -6.69 7.03
N LEU A 27 7.41 -6.42 7.51
CA LEU A 27 6.26 -7.28 7.26
C LEU A 27 5.80 -7.22 5.79
N MET A 28 6.12 -6.14 5.05
CA MET A 28 5.83 -6.03 3.60
C MET A 28 6.63 -7.01 2.73
N VAL A 29 7.70 -7.58 3.28
CA VAL A 29 8.54 -8.58 2.60
C VAL A 29 8.44 -9.97 3.27
N CYS A 30 7.47 -10.15 4.16
CA CYS A 30 7.22 -11.44 4.81
C CYS A 30 6.57 -12.42 3.82
N ASN A 31 6.89 -13.71 3.95
CA ASN A 31 6.32 -14.78 3.11
C ASN A 31 4.92 -15.25 3.55
N SER A 32 4.30 -14.57 4.50
CA SER A 32 2.96 -14.91 4.98
C SER A 32 1.91 -14.03 4.31
N ASP A 33 1.17 -14.61 3.37
CA ASP A 33 0.05 -13.96 2.69
C ASP A 33 -0.96 -13.38 3.69
N GLU A 34 -1.25 -14.10 4.78
CA GLU A 34 -2.18 -13.63 5.80
C GLU A 34 -1.69 -12.34 6.46
N ILE A 35 -0.42 -12.30 6.90
CA ILE A 35 0.16 -11.11 7.52
C ILE A 35 0.16 -9.94 6.54
N LEU A 36 0.55 -10.22 5.29
CA LEU A 36 0.61 -9.22 4.24
C LEU A 36 -0.77 -8.65 3.91
N GLU A 37 -1.79 -9.50 3.77
CA GLU A 37 -3.18 -9.07 3.55
C GLU A 37 -3.68 -8.18 4.70
N LYS A 38 -3.41 -8.56 5.96
CA LYS A 38 -3.82 -7.75 7.12
C LYS A 38 -3.08 -6.42 7.16
N LEU A 39 -1.79 -6.41 6.90
CA LEU A 39 -0.99 -5.18 6.88
C LEU A 39 -1.48 -4.23 5.79
N LEU A 40 -1.61 -4.71 4.54
CA LEU A 40 -2.13 -3.90 3.43
C LEU A 40 -3.53 -3.36 3.74
N SER A 41 -4.38 -4.16 4.39
CA SER A 41 -5.70 -3.71 4.82
C SER A 41 -5.62 -2.57 5.83
N ILE A 42 -4.75 -2.66 6.83
CA ILE A 42 -4.55 -1.60 7.84
C ILE A 42 -4.03 -0.33 7.17
N LEU A 43 -3.00 -0.43 6.32
CA LEU A 43 -2.43 0.73 5.63
C LEU A 43 -3.46 1.43 4.74
N ASN A 44 -4.24 0.66 3.97
CA ASN A 44 -5.35 1.21 3.18
C ASN A 44 -6.42 1.85 4.06
N CYS A 45 -6.78 1.24 5.19
CA CYS A 45 -7.73 1.83 6.12
C CYS A 45 -7.26 3.18 6.68
N ILE A 46 -5.96 3.32 6.99
CA ILE A 46 -5.39 4.60 7.42
C ILE A 46 -5.58 5.64 6.32
N LEU A 47 -5.17 5.34 5.09
CA LEU A 47 -5.27 6.29 3.98
C LEU A 47 -6.71 6.68 3.60
N ILE A 48 -7.66 5.76 3.76
CA ILE A 48 -9.08 5.99 3.43
C ILE A 48 -9.81 6.76 4.53
N HIS A 49 -9.57 6.42 5.79
CA HIS A 49 -10.38 6.93 6.91
C HIS A 49 -9.71 8.04 7.70
N LEU A 50 -8.38 8.12 7.70
CA LEU A 50 -7.58 9.12 8.42
C LEU A 50 -6.44 9.63 7.53
N PRO A 51 -6.74 10.31 6.40
CA PRO A 51 -5.71 10.80 5.48
C PRO A 51 -4.69 11.75 6.13
N GLU A 52 -5.04 12.40 7.24
CA GLU A 52 -4.12 13.18 8.08
C GLU A 52 -2.95 12.34 8.64
N ASN A 53 -3.13 11.03 8.78
CA ASN A 53 -2.12 10.08 9.25
C ASN A 53 -1.35 9.40 8.09
N SER A 54 -1.49 9.90 6.85
CA SER A 54 -0.80 9.36 5.67
C SER A 54 0.72 9.31 5.81
N SER A 55 1.32 10.21 6.58
CA SER A 55 2.75 10.22 6.87
C SER A 55 3.23 8.93 7.54
N VAL A 56 2.39 8.28 8.38
CA VAL A 56 2.72 7.00 9.00
C VAL A 56 2.86 5.90 7.94
N VAL A 57 1.93 5.86 6.99
CA VAL A 57 1.95 4.88 5.90
C VAL A 57 3.15 5.11 4.99
N GLU A 58 3.42 6.37 4.65
CA GLU A 58 4.61 6.74 3.88
C GLU A 58 5.90 6.29 4.57
N GLN A 59 6.04 6.56 5.87
CA GLN A 59 7.22 6.13 6.62
C GLN A 59 7.37 4.60 6.65
N ILE A 60 6.28 3.85 6.77
CA ILE A 60 6.32 2.37 6.70
C ILE A 60 6.80 1.90 5.32
N LEU A 61 6.27 2.50 4.25
CA LEU A 61 6.65 2.17 2.87
C LEU A 61 8.12 2.52 2.60
N LEU A 62 8.57 3.71 2.99
CA LEU A 62 9.97 4.14 2.80
C LEU A 62 10.97 3.32 3.62
N ASN A 63 10.55 2.78 4.77
CA ASN A 63 11.37 1.91 5.61
C ASN A 63 11.19 0.41 5.29
N THR A 64 10.52 0.08 4.19
CA THR A 64 10.43 -1.31 3.71
C THR A 64 11.81 -1.79 3.25
N PRO A 65 12.27 -2.97 3.67
CA PRO A 65 13.58 -3.49 3.26
C PRO A 65 13.71 -3.62 1.75
N GLY A 66 14.86 -3.20 1.23
CA GLY A 66 15.17 -3.23 -0.20
C GLY A 66 14.64 -2.00 -0.93
N ASN A 67 14.47 -2.13 -2.24
CA ASN A 67 13.94 -1.07 -3.06
C ASN A 67 12.41 -1.08 -2.98
N LEU A 68 11.79 0.03 -2.55
CA LEU A 68 10.34 0.17 -2.43
C LEU A 68 9.60 -0.27 -3.70
N CYS A 69 10.06 0.18 -4.87
CA CYS A 69 9.43 -0.19 -6.13
C CYS A 69 9.57 -1.70 -6.41
N SER A 70 10.69 -2.32 -6.08
CA SER A 70 10.82 -3.79 -6.20
C SER A 70 9.81 -4.52 -5.32
N THR A 71 9.62 -4.06 -4.08
CA THR A 71 8.64 -4.67 -3.17
C THR A 71 7.21 -4.46 -3.67
N LEU A 72 6.85 -3.24 -4.06
CA LEU A 72 5.54 -2.96 -4.66
C LEU A 72 5.29 -3.78 -5.93
N GLY A 73 6.31 -3.91 -6.80
CA GLY A 73 6.27 -4.74 -7.99
C GLY A 73 5.97 -6.21 -7.69
N LYS A 74 6.52 -6.76 -6.59
CA LYS A 74 6.19 -8.12 -6.13
C LYS A 74 4.75 -8.23 -5.62
N LEU A 75 4.25 -7.19 -4.95
CA LEU A 75 2.90 -7.18 -4.38
C LEU A 75 1.83 -7.06 -5.46
N VAL A 76 2.04 -6.20 -6.46
CA VAL A 76 1.11 -6.05 -7.59
C VAL A 76 1.12 -7.27 -8.51
N ASN A 77 2.22 -8.01 -8.57
CA ASN A 77 2.31 -9.28 -9.31
C ASN A 77 2.11 -10.52 -8.41
N HIS A 78 1.52 -10.35 -7.22
CA HIS A 78 1.32 -11.44 -6.28
C HIS A 78 0.26 -12.43 -6.79
N GLN A 79 0.41 -13.72 -6.47
CA GLN A 79 -0.53 -14.77 -6.91
C GLN A 79 -1.93 -14.60 -6.29
N SER A 80 -2.00 -14.11 -5.05
CA SER A 80 -3.27 -13.72 -4.41
C SER A 80 -3.81 -12.44 -5.04
N ALA A 81 -4.97 -12.55 -5.70
CA ALA A 81 -5.68 -11.41 -6.26
C ALA A 81 -6.05 -10.35 -5.21
N LYS A 82 -6.28 -10.77 -3.96
CA LYS A 82 -6.58 -9.86 -2.85
C LYS A 82 -5.39 -8.99 -2.49
N ILE A 83 -4.21 -9.59 -2.41
CA ILE A 83 -2.94 -8.87 -2.17
C ILE A 83 -2.66 -7.91 -3.32
N CYS A 84 -2.79 -8.39 -4.55
CA CYS A 84 -2.64 -7.56 -5.75
C CYS A 84 -3.58 -6.34 -5.72
N ALA A 85 -4.89 -6.55 -5.54
CA ALA A 85 -5.86 -5.47 -5.47
C ALA A 85 -5.58 -4.49 -4.32
N ALA A 86 -5.24 -5.02 -3.13
CA ALA A 86 -4.91 -4.18 -1.98
C ALA A 86 -3.62 -3.36 -2.20
N ALA A 87 -2.63 -3.91 -2.89
CA ALA A 87 -1.41 -3.20 -3.26
C ALA A 87 -1.70 -2.09 -4.29
N CYS A 88 -2.53 -2.36 -5.31
CA CYS A 88 -2.97 -1.33 -6.26
C CYS A 88 -3.71 -0.17 -5.57
N ILE A 89 -4.61 -0.48 -4.63
CA ILE A 89 -5.31 0.53 -3.82
C ILE A 89 -4.32 1.34 -2.99
N LEU A 90 -3.36 0.67 -2.35
CA LEU A 90 -2.33 1.31 -1.53
C LEU A 90 -1.47 2.27 -2.36
N ILE A 91 -1.04 1.84 -3.54
CA ILE A 91 -0.30 2.67 -4.49
C ILE A 91 -1.13 3.90 -4.88
N GLY A 92 -2.40 3.69 -5.26
CA GLY A 92 -3.30 4.75 -5.67
C GLY A 92 -3.53 5.81 -4.60
N HIS A 93 -3.80 5.39 -3.36
CA HIS A 93 -3.96 6.33 -2.25
C HIS A 93 -2.66 7.02 -1.87
N SER A 94 -1.54 6.27 -1.79
CA SER A 94 -0.24 6.82 -1.41
C SER A 94 0.25 7.88 -2.42
N ALA A 95 0.02 7.66 -3.71
CA ALA A 95 0.33 8.62 -4.77
C ALA A 95 -0.49 9.92 -4.68
N LYS A 96 -1.71 9.86 -4.13
CA LYS A 96 -2.57 11.05 -3.93
C LYS A 96 -2.17 11.90 -2.75
N VAL A 97 -1.61 11.27 -1.71
CA VAL A 97 -1.31 11.95 -0.43
C VAL A 97 0.17 12.31 -0.28
N SER A 98 1.09 11.61 -0.97
CA SER A 98 2.53 11.90 -0.92
C SER A 98 3.15 12.14 -2.30
N CYS A 99 3.69 13.36 -2.47
CA CYS A 99 4.50 13.72 -3.63
C CYS A 99 5.84 12.95 -3.68
N GLN A 100 6.46 12.68 -2.53
CA GLN A 100 7.75 11.98 -2.46
C GLN A 100 7.61 10.51 -2.87
N TYR A 101 6.52 9.87 -2.45
CA TYR A 101 6.16 8.54 -2.91
C TYR A 101 5.90 8.52 -4.42
N MET A 102 5.16 9.50 -4.95
CA MET A 102 4.87 9.61 -6.37
C MET A 102 6.15 9.81 -7.21
N SER A 103 7.08 10.65 -6.77
CA SER A 103 8.38 10.82 -7.42
C SER A 103 9.17 9.51 -7.47
N SER A 104 9.17 8.77 -6.35
CA SER A 104 9.85 7.46 -6.27
C SER A 104 9.23 6.43 -7.23
N LEU A 105 7.91 6.47 -7.44
CA LEU A 105 7.21 5.59 -8.38
C LEU A 105 7.46 5.95 -9.85
N GLN A 106 7.52 7.25 -10.18
CA GLN A 106 7.75 7.72 -11.55
C GLN A 106 9.10 7.27 -12.12
N GLU A 107 10.09 7.07 -11.26
CA GLU A 107 11.39 6.52 -11.65
C GLU A 107 11.31 5.03 -12.05
N ASN A 108 10.18 4.35 -11.80
CA ASN A 108 10.02 2.92 -12.05
C ASN A 108 8.83 2.62 -12.98
N HIS A 109 9.08 2.72 -14.28
CA HIS A 109 8.08 2.51 -15.34
C HIS A 109 7.42 1.12 -15.34
N SER A 110 8.03 0.11 -14.71
CA SER A 110 7.51 -1.26 -14.65
C SER A 110 6.18 -1.34 -13.89
N ILE A 111 6.10 -0.76 -12.70
CA ILE A 111 4.89 -0.76 -11.87
C ILE A 111 3.75 -0.02 -12.56
N ILE A 112 4.06 1.11 -13.19
CA ILE A 112 3.06 1.89 -13.93
C ILE A 112 2.52 1.04 -15.10
N SER A 113 3.40 0.35 -15.83
CA SER A 113 2.97 -0.56 -16.90
C SER A 113 2.10 -1.70 -16.39
N ASP A 114 2.45 -2.31 -15.25
CA ASP A 114 1.66 -3.38 -14.64
C ASP A 114 0.28 -2.88 -14.23
N LEU A 115 0.21 -1.71 -13.61
CA LEU A 115 -1.05 -1.07 -13.25
C LEU A 115 -1.91 -0.78 -14.50
N ILE A 116 -1.34 -0.28 -15.60
CA ILE A 116 -2.08 -0.06 -16.86
C ILE A 116 -2.61 -1.40 -17.40
N ASN A 117 -1.77 -2.44 -17.41
CA ASN A 117 -2.18 -3.77 -17.88
C ASN A 117 -3.36 -4.30 -17.05
N PHE A 118 -3.39 -4.01 -15.76
CA PHE A 118 -4.48 -4.42 -14.87
C PHE A 118 -5.84 -3.76 -15.16
N GLU A 119 -5.90 -2.64 -15.90
CA GLU A 119 -7.18 -2.08 -16.37
C GLU A 119 -7.93 -3.02 -17.32
N THR A 120 -7.22 -3.96 -17.94
CA THR A 120 -7.79 -5.00 -18.81
C THR A 120 -7.82 -6.38 -18.14
N CYS A 121 -7.51 -6.46 -16.85
CA CYS A 121 -7.48 -7.71 -16.12
C CYS A 121 -8.88 -8.37 -16.09
N PRO A 122 -9.01 -9.68 -16.34
CA PRO A 122 -10.29 -10.39 -16.20
C PRO A 122 -10.79 -10.43 -14.74
N ASN A 123 -9.90 -10.20 -13.76
CA ASN A 123 -10.30 -10.11 -12.37
C ASN A 123 -10.84 -8.69 -12.07
N ILE A 124 -12.15 -8.60 -11.85
CA ILE A 124 -12.87 -7.34 -11.61
C ILE A 124 -12.34 -6.59 -10.38
N GLU A 125 -11.88 -7.28 -9.34
CA GLU A 125 -11.36 -6.63 -8.12
C GLU A 125 -10.04 -5.91 -8.42
N ILE A 126 -9.14 -6.58 -9.12
CA ILE A 126 -7.85 -6.02 -9.56
C ILE A 126 -8.09 -4.88 -10.54
N GLN A 127 -9.00 -5.07 -11.51
CA GLN A 127 -9.35 -4.05 -12.49
C GLN A 127 -9.83 -2.76 -11.82
N LYS A 128 -10.79 -2.86 -10.89
CA LYS A 128 -11.30 -1.69 -10.16
C LYS A 128 -10.21 -1.02 -9.33
N ALA A 129 -9.36 -1.80 -8.67
CA ALA A 129 -8.25 -1.30 -7.87
C ALA A 129 -7.21 -0.54 -8.72
N ALA A 130 -6.86 -1.09 -9.88
CA ALA A 130 -5.92 -0.48 -10.82
C ALA A 130 -6.49 0.81 -11.43
N SER A 131 -7.75 0.81 -11.88
CA SER A 131 -8.41 2.02 -12.39
C SER A 131 -8.45 3.11 -11.32
N PHE A 132 -8.70 2.78 -10.05
CA PHE A 132 -8.66 3.75 -8.97
C PHE A 132 -7.28 4.41 -8.80
N ALA A 133 -6.19 3.66 -9.01
CA ALA A 133 -4.83 4.16 -8.84
C ALA A 133 -4.45 5.23 -9.88
N PHE A 134 -5.08 5.24 -11.05
CA PHE A 134 -4.85 6.26 -12.09
C PHE A 134 -5.79 7.46 -12.04
N VAL A 135 -6.96 7.33 -11.40
CA VAL A 135 -7.93 8.42 -11.32
C VAL A 135 -7.40 9.49 -10.35
N LYS A 136 -7.05 10.66 -10.90
CA LYS A 136 -6.67 11.88 -10.16
C LYS A 136 -7.80 12.37 -9.26
#